data_AF-A0A0J9UT32-F1
#
_entry.id   AF-A0A0J9UT32-F1
#
_cell.length_a   1.000
_cell.length_b   1.000
_cell.length_c   1.000
_cell.angle_alpha   90.00
_cell.angle_beta   90.00
_cell.angle_gamma   90.00
#
_symmetry.space_group_name_H-M   'P 1'
#
loop_
_entity.id
_entity.type
_entity.pdbx_description
1 polymer ?
#
loop_
_entity_poly.entity_id
_entity_poly.type
_entity_poly.pdbx_seq_one_letter_code
_entity_poly.pdbx_strand_id
1 'polypeptide(L)'
;MIFVFYLFLKHVWDIYYEYDSTVENNTKNHQIYTLCHIILTTLSENKAKYNNFCTKLIRNLGLFSENSKSFIRSNDRCNILYNWIYNSIKKEYIPDSIINKCFEDYIDISSMIFKINISMNVKNMKKGKDYNR
;
A
#
# COMPACT_ATOMS: atom_id res chain seq x y z
N MET A 1 16.76 -30.92 5.43
CA MET A 1 15.43 -30.75 4.79
C MET A 1 14.42 -30.05 5.73
N ILE A 2 14.24 -30.48 6.98
CA ILE A 2 13.33 -29.84 7.97
C ILE A 2 13.67 -28.36 8.23
N PHE A 3 14.96 -28.02 8.35
CA PHE A 3 15.40 -26.65 8.64
C PHE A 3 15.00 -25.64 7.55
N VAL A 4 15.04 -26.03 6.27
CA VAL A 4 14.71 -25.14 5.14
C VAL A 4 13.21 -24.83 5.12
N PHE A 5 12.35 -25.83 5.34
CA PHE A 5 10.90 -25.62 5.45
C PHE A 5 10.54 -24.71 6.64
N TYR A 6 11.23 -24.86 7.77
CA TYR A 6 11.04 -24.00 8.94
C TYR A 6 11.42 -22.54 8.67
N LEU A 7 12.55 -22.30 7.99
CA LEU A 7 12.97 -20.96 7.58
C LEU A 7 11.99 -20.31 6.61
N PHE A 8 11.49 -21.06 5.62
CA PHE A 8 10.47 -20.58 4.69
C PHE A 8 9.18 -20.19 5.41
N LEU A 9 8.66 -21.08 6.26
CA LEU A 9 7.42 -20.84 7.00
C LEU A 9 7.57 -19.63 7.93
N LYS A 10 8.70 -19.50 8.62
CA LYS A 10 9.02 -18.33 9.44
C LYS A 10 8.97 -17.04 8.62
N HIS A 11 9.60 -17.02 7.44
CA HIS A 11 9.58 -15.85 6.56
C HIS A 11 8.17 -15.45 6.14
N VAL A 12 7.32 -16.43 5.79
CA VAL A 12 5.91 -16.20 5.45
C VAL A 12 5.15 -15.59 6.63
N TRP A 13 5.32 -16.13 7.84
CA TRP A 13 4.68 -15.61 9.05
C TRP A 13 5.13 -14.20 9.39
N ASP A 14 6.43 -13.92 9.29
CA ASP A 14 6.99 -12.60 9.58
C ASP A 14 6.36 -11.53 8.66
N ILE A 15 6.24 -11.80 7.35
CA ILE A 15 5.59 -10.89 6.39
C ILE A 15 4.08 -10.79 6.65
N TYR A 16 3.41 -11.90 6.92
CA TYR A 16 1.97 -11.89 7.19
C TYR A 16 1.66 -11.06 8.45
N TYR A 17 2.46 -11.21 9.50
CA TYR A 17 2.35 -10.42 10.73
C TYR A 17 2.63 -8.94 10.45
N GLU A 18 3.64 -8.64 9.63
CA GLU A 18 3.89 -7.28 9.16
C GLU A 18 2.63 -6.71 8.48
N TYR A 19 1.97 -7.45 7.59
CA TYR A 19 0.75 -7.02 6.89
C TYR A 19 -0.45 -6.80 7.82
N ASP A 20 -0.60 -7.63 8.85
CA ASP A 20 -1.71 -7.52 9.81
C ASP A 20 -1.45 -6.53 10.95
N SER A 21 -0.22 -6.02 11.09
CA SER A 21 0.13 -5.05 12.12
C SER A 21 -0.74 -3.79 12.04
N THR A 22 -1.01 -3.20 13.21
CA THR A 22 -1.79 -1.97 13.34
C THR A 22 -1.07 -0.81 12.70
N VAL A 23 -1.78 0.00 11.91
CA VAL A 23 -1.23 1.23 11.35
C VAL A 23 -1.55 2.39 12.29
N GLU A 24 -0.55 2.95 12.96
CA GLU A 24 -0.78 4.10 13.85
C GLU A 24 -1.23 5.34 13.05
N ASN A 25 -2.23 6.06 13.55
CA ASN A 25 -2.64 7.35 12.99
C ASN A 25 -1.68 8.45 13.45
N ASN A 26 -0.52 8.53 12.80
CA ASN A 26 0.51 9.54 13.04
C ASN A 26 0.76 10.37 11.76
N THR A 27 1.59 11.40 11.86
CA THR A 27 1.90 12.32 10.75
C THR A 27 2.39 11.58 9.49
N LYS A 28 3.09 10.45 9.64
CA LYS A 28 3.58 9.66 8.50
C LYS A 28 2.45 8.97 7.75
N ASN A 29 1.46 8.46 8.48
CA ASN A 29 0.35 7.68 7.92
C ASN A 29 -0.89 8.52 7.63
N HIS A 30 -0.90 9.81 7.96
CA HIS A 30 -2.05 10.69 7.77
C HIS A 30 -2.59 10.64 6.33
N GLN A 31 -1.70 10.63 5.32
CA GLN A 31 -2.10 10.53 3.91
C GLN A 31 -2.85 9.23 3.59
N ILE A 32 -2.44 8.11 4.19
CA ILE A 32 -3.11 6.81 4.04
C ILE A 32 -4.52 6.87 4.66
N TYR A 33 -4.63 7.44 5.86
CA TYR A 33 -5.91 7.60 6.55
C TYR A 33 -6.87 8.50 5.78
N THR A 34 -6.39 9.64 5.27
CA THR A 34 -7.20 10.55 4.43
C THR A 34 -7.67 9.86 3.16
N LEU A 35 -6.79 9.13 2.46
CA LEU A 35 -7.17 8.39 1.26
C LEU A 35 -8.25 7.35 1.56
N CYS A 36 -8.07 6.56 2.62
CA CYS A 36 -9.07 5.58 3.00
C CYS A 36 -10.41 6.21 3.40
N HIS A 37 -10.38 7.35 4.09
CA HIS A 37 -11.60 8.08 4.37
C HIS A 37 -12.33 8.50 3.07
N ILE A 38 -11.60 9.00 2.07
CA ILE A 38 -12.15 9.38 0.76
C ILE A 38 -12.72 8.16 0.03
N ILE A 39 -11.97 7.06 -0.04
CA ILE A 39 -12.42 5.79 -0.65
C ILE A 39 -13.74 5.34 -0.04
N LEU A 40 -13.81 5.30 1.29
CA LEU A 40 -14.94 4.75 2.02
C LEU A 40 -16.18 5.65 1.97
N THR A 41 -15.99 6.98 2.01
CA THR A 41 -17.09 7.95 1.87
C THR A 41 -17.68 7.95 0.47
N THR A 42 -16.83 7.84 -0.56
CA THR A 42 -17.27 7.70 -1.97
C THR A 42 -18.14 6.46 -2.18
N LEU A 43 -17.96 5.43 -1.36
CA LEU A 43 -18.65 4.15 -1.45
C LEU A 43 -19.95 4.05 -0.58
N SER A 44 -20.37 5.12 0.10
CA SER A 44 -21.59 5.29 0.95
C SER A 44 -21.68 4.56 2.32
N GLU A 45 -22.64 5.02 3.13
CA GLU A 45 -22.73 4.97 4.61
C GLU A 45 -22.94 3.59 5.26
N ASN A 46 -21.86 2.84 5.46
CA ASN A 46 -21.55 2.17 6.74
C ASN A 46 -20.16 1.52 6.71
N LYS A 47 -19.25 2.12 5.94
CA LYS A 47 -17.97 1.48 5.60
C LYS A 47 -16.82 1.90 6.52
N ALA A 48 -17.08 2.74 7.53
CA ALA A 48 -16.11 3.12 8.56
C ALA A 48 -15.50 1.90 9.27
N LYS A 49 -16.26 0.81 9.42
CA LYS A 49 -15.76 -0.46 9.98
C LYS A 49 -14.63 -1.08 9.15
N TYR A 50 -14.50 -0.73 7.87
CA TYR A 50 -13.45 -1.20 6.97
C TYR A 50 -12.27 -0.24 6.87
N ASN A 51 -12.24 0.83 7.68
CA ASN A 51 -11.13 1.77 7.68
C ASN A 51 -9.81 1.08 8.01
N ASN A 52 -9.80 0.21 9.04
CA ASN A 52 -8.62 -0.55 9.41
C ASN A 52 -8.11 -1.43 8.27
N PHE A 53 -9.02 -2.14 7.59
CA PHE A 53 -8.68 -2.95 6.42
C PHE A 53 -8.08 -2.09 5.29
N CYS A 54 -8.75 -1.00 4.92
CA CYS A 54 -8.27 -0.09 3.87
C CYS A 54 -6.88 0.46 4.20
N THR A 55 -6.69 0.96 5.43
CA THR A 55 -5.41 1.56 5.85
C THR A 55 -4.28 0.54 5.80
N LYS A 56 -4.51 -0.69 6.28
CA LYS A 56 -3.54 -1.79 6.18
C LYS A 56 -3.24 -2.14 4.72
N LEU A 57 -4.27 -2.25 3.86
CA LEU A 57 -4.09 -2.59 2.46
C LEU A 57 -3.26 -1.54 1.71
N ILE A 58 -3.63 -0.25 1.80
CA ILE A 58 -2.88 0.84 1.14
C ILE A 58 -1.43 0.91 1.63
N ARG A 59 -1.19 0.69 2.93
CA ARG A 59 0.17 0.58 3.48
C ARG A 59 0.93 -0.62 2.91
N ASN A 60 0.29 -1.79 2.82
CA ASN A 60 0.90 -3.02 2.30
C ASN A 60 1.25 -2.90 0.80
N LEU A 61 0.50 -2.08 0.07
CA LEU A 61 0.82 -1.67 -1.30
C LEU A 61 1.97 -0.65 -1.37
N GLY A 62 2.51 -0.20 -0.24
CA GLY A 62 3.67 0.69 -0.18
C GLY A 62 3.39 2.11 -0.68
N LEU A 63 2.12 2.52 -0.79
CA LEU A 63 1.78 3.89 -1.18
C LEU A 63 2.30 4.88 -0.12
N PHE A 64 2.87 5.99 -0.57
CA PHE A 64 3.52 7.02 0.27
C PHE A 64 4.75 6.56 1.08
N SER A 65 5.20 5.31 0.94
CA SER A 65 6.47 4.89 1.52
C SER A 65 7.63 5.59 0.83
N GLU A 66 8.59 6.11 1.61
CA GLU A 66 9.87 6.65 1.11
C GLU A 66 10.61 5.61 0.24
N ASN A 67 10.36 4.32 0.49
CA ASN A 67 10.85 3.20 -0.29
C ASN A 67 9.71 2.43 -1.00
N SER A 68 8.73 3.13 -1.58
CA SER A 68 7.61 2.49 -2.31
C SER A 68 8.08 1.46 -3.36
N LYS A 69 9.23 1.71 -3.99
CA LYS A 69 9.89 0.77 -4.92
C LYS A 69 10.34 -0.56 -4.30
N SER A 70 10.45 -0.70 -2.98
CA SER A 70 10.93 -1.92 -2.29
C SER A 70 9.82 -2.79 -1.70
N PHE A 71 8.58 -2.29 -1.59
CA PHE A 71 7.52 -2.98 -0.86
C PHE A 71 6.88 -4.15 -1.63
N ILE A 72 6.68 -4.02 -2.94
CA ILE A 72 6.01 -5.05 -3.78
C ILE A 72 6.94 -5.58 -4.90
N ARG A 73 8.21 -5.89 -4.61
CA ARG A 73 9.13 -6.37 -5.67
C ARG A 73 9.30 -7.89 -5.73
N SER A 74 8.96 -8.64 -4.68
CA SER A 74 9.05 -10.10 -4.73
C SER A 74 7.68 -10.75 -4.98
N ASN A 75 7.66 -11.74 -5.87
CA ASN A 75 6.48 -12.58 -6.09
C ASN A 75 5.96 -13.20 -4.78
N ASP A 76 6.87 -13.55 -3.87
CA ASP A 76 6.53 -14.10 -2.55
C ASP A 76 5.69 -13.13 -1.71
N ARG A 77 6.06 -11.84 -1.69
CA ARG A 77 5.29 -10.81 -0.98
C ARG A 77 3.91 -10.61 -1.58
N CYS A 78 3.79 -10.62 -2.91
CA CYS A 78 2.49 -10.56 -3.58
C CYS A 78 1.59 -11.76 -3.20
N ASN A 79 2.15 -12.97 -3.18
CA ASN A 79 1.41 -14.18 -2.81
C ASN A 79 0.95 -14.14 -1.34
N ILE A 80 1.82 -13.67 -0.44
CA ILE A 80 1.49 -13.52 0.99
C ILE A 80 0.42 -12.43 1.17
N LEU A 81 0.51 -11.32 0.44
CA LEU A 81 -0.49 -10.25 0.47
C LEU A 81 -1.85 -10.75 -0.03
N TYR A 82 -1.88 -11.52 -1.12
CA TYR A 82 -3.10 -12.14 -1.63
C TYR A 82 -3.74 -13.05 -0.58
N ASN A 83 -2.94 -13.90 0.09
CA ASN A 83 -3.43 -14.75 1.17
C ASN A 83 -3.96 -13.95 2.36
N TRP A 84 -3.29 -12.85 2.74
CA TRP A 84 -3.76 -11.94 3.79
C TRP A 84 -5.09 -11.27 3.41
N ILE A 85 -5.25 -10.80 2.17
CA ILE A 85 -6.51 -10.22 1.67
C ILE A 85 -7.62 -11.27 1.72
N TYR A 86 -7.35 -12.48 1.20
CA TYR A 86 -8.33 -13.57 1.19
C TYR A 86 -8.82 -13.95 2.59
N ASN A 87 -7.90 -14.05 3.55
CA ASN A 87 -8.25 -14.31 4.94
C ASN A 87 -9.04 -13.16 5.56
N SER A 88 -8.69 -11.92 5.23
CA SER A 88 -9.40 -10.72 5.72
C SER A 88 -10.83 -10.66 5.18
N ILE A 89 -11.04 -10.95 3.89
CA ILE A 89 -12.38 -11.07 3.28
C ILE A 89 -13.24 -12.06 4.07
N LYS A 90 -12.69 -13.25 4.36
CA LYS A 90 -13.41 -14.29 5.09
C LYS A 90 -13.72 -13.92 6.53
N LYS A 91 -12.79 -13.26 7.22
CA LYS A 91 -12.89 -12.94 8.65
C LYS A 91 -13.80 -11.74 8.91
N GLU A 92 -13.69 -10.70 8.08
CA GLU A 92 -14.31 -9.39 8.32
C GLU A 92 -15.44 -9.07 7.33
N TYR A 93 -15.77 -10.01 6.43
CA TYR A 93 -16.77 -9.87 5.37
C TYR A 93 -16.52 -8.61 4.52
N ILE A 94 -15.27 -8.41 4.11
CA ILE A 94 -14.86 -7.26 3.32
C ILE A 94 -15.54 -7.33 1.94
N PRO A 95 -16.31 -6.30 1.53
CA PRO A 95 -16.91 -6.25 0.21
C PRO A 95 -15.86 -6.04 -0.89
N ASP A 96 -16.00 -6.76 -2.00
CA ASP A 96 -15.12 -6.61 -3.17
C ASP A 96 -15.02 -5.17 -3.67
N SER A 97 -16.12 -4.40 -3.56
CA SER A 97 -16.13 -2.97 -3.91
C SER A 97 -15.07 -2.14 -3.18
N ILE A 98 -14.71 -2.50 -1.95
CA ILE A 98 -13.68 -1.80 -1.18
C ILE A 98 -12.30 -2.17 -1.68
N ILE A 99 -12.07 -3.46 -1.92
CA ILE A 99 -10.79 -3.98 -2.41
C ILE A 99 -10.50 -3.38 -3.80
N ASN A 100 -11.46 -3.45 -4.71
CA ASN A 100 -11.36 -2.90 -6.05
C ASN A 100 -11.06 -1.40 -6.01
N LYS A 101 -11.79 -0.65 -5.18
CA LYS A 101 -11.57 0.80 -5.06
C LYS A 101 -10.20 1.15 -4.47
N CYS A 102 -9.71 0.37 -3.50
CA CYS A 102 -8.35 0.54 -2.99
C CYS A 102 -7.29 0.32 -4.07
N PHE A 103 -7.44 -0.70 -4.92
CA PHE A 103 -6.49 -0.96 -6.01
C PHE A 103 -6.56 0.09 -7.11
N GLU A 104 -7.76 0.55 -7.50
CA GLU A 104 -7.96 1.64 -8.46
C GLU A 104 -7.24 2.91 -7.99
N ASP A 105 -7.54 3.39 -6.79
CA ASP A 105 -6.96 4.62 -6.25
C ASP A 105 -5.44 4.47 -6.02
N TYR A 106 -4.97 3.29 -5.63
CA TYR A 106 -3.53 2.99 -5.55
C TYR A 106 -2.84 3.15 -6.91
N ILE A 107 -3.41 2.61 -7.98
CA ILE A 107 -2.86 2.70 -9.35
C ILE A 107 -2.84 4.16 -9.82
N ASP A 108 -3.95 4.88 -9.63
CA ASP A 108 -4.10 6.26 -10.07
C ASP A 108 -3.11 7.19 -9.35
N ILE A 109 -3.02 7.09 -8.02
CA ILE A 109 -2.11 7.92 -7.22
C ILE A 109 -0.66 7.55 -7.52
N SER A 110 -0.32 6.26 -7.62
CA SER A 110 1.03 5.83 -7.96
C SER A 110 1.48 6.36 -9.32
N SER A 111 0.58 6.34 -10.31
CA SER A 111 0.80 6.94 -11.64
C SER A 111 1.02 8.45 -11.56
N MET A 112 0.22 9.15 -10.74
CA MET A 112 0.35 10.59 -10.55
C MET A 112 1.68 10.97 -9.88
N ILE A 113 2.06 10.29 -8.80
CA ILE A 113 3.34 10.50 -8.09
C ILE A 113 4.51 10.25 -9.03
N PHE A 114 4.47 9.18 -9.82
CA PHE A 114 5.50 8.86 -10.79
C PHE A 114 5.68 9.97 -11.84
N LYS A 115 4.58 10.50 -12.40
CA LYS A 115 4.61 11.62 -13.35
C LYS A 115 5.17 12.91 -12.72
N ILE A 116 4.78 13.23 -11.49
CA ILE A 116 5.29 14.39 -10.75
C ILE A 116 6.80 14.28 -10.54
N ASN A 117 7.29 13.10 -10.13
CA ASN A 117 8.72 12.85 -9.94
C ASN A 117 9.53 13.06 -11.23
N ILE A 118 9.01 12.60 -12.38
CA ILE A 118 9.63 12.87 -13.69
C ILE A 118 9.66 14.39 -13.97
N SER A 119 8.54 15.08 -13.76
CA SER A 119 8.44 16.53 -13.99
C SER A 119 9.45 17.32 -13.15
N MET A 120 9.60 16.98 -11.86
CA MET A 120 10.58 17.61 -10.97
C MET A 120 12.02 17.36 -11.44
N ASN A 121 12.34 16.12 -11.84
CA ASN A 121 13.67 15.78 -12.37
C ASN A 121 13.99 16.59 -13.63
N VAL A 122 13.05 16.72 -14.57
CA VAL A 122 13.24 17.52 -15.78
C VAL A 122 13.43 19.01 -15.45
N LYS A 123 12.69 19.57 -14.50
CA LYS A 123 12.87 20.96 -14.04
C LYS A 123 14.25 21.19 -13.44
N ASN A 124 14.72 20.28 -12.59
CA ASN A 124 16.04 20.37 -11.97
C ASN A 124 17.17 20.30 -13.01
N MET A 125 17.04 19.44 -14.03
CA MET A 125 17.99 19.37 -15.14
C MET A 125 18.03 20.66 -15.97
N LYS A 126 16.90 21.36 -16.14
CA LYS A 126 16.87 22.67 -16.82
C LYS A 126 17.52 23.77 -15.97
N LYS A 127 17.17 23.85 -14.68
CA LYS A 127 17.73 24.85 -13.76
C LYS A 127 19.25 24.73 -13.59
N GLY A 128 19.78 23.50 -13.60
CA GLY A 128 21.23 23.26 -13.58
C GLY A 128 21.97 23.65 -14.87
N LYS A 129 21.26 23.74 -16.01
CA LYS A 129 21.83 24.29 -17.25
C LYS A 129 21.83 25.82 -17.25
N ASP A 130 20.84 26.44 -16.64
CA ASP A 130 20.73 27.90 -16.57
C ASP A 130 21.72 28.53 -15.57
N TYR A 131 22.18 27.78 -14.55
CA TYR A 131 23.16 28.25 -13.57
C TYR A 131 24.64 28.14 -14.04
N ASN A 132 24.89 27.43 -15.13
CA ASN A 132 26.23 27.20 -15.70
C ASN A 132 26.49 28.05 -16.97
N ARG A 133 25.72 29.12 -17.17
CA ARG A 133 25.84 30.03 -18.32
C ARG A 133 26.10 31.46 -17.88
#